data_AF-A0A9E3Y0E8-F1
#
_entry.id   AF-A0A9E3Y0E8-F1
#
_cell.length_a   1.000
_cell.length_b   1.000
_cell.length_c   1.000
_cell.angle_alpha   90.00
_cell.angle_beta   90.00
_cell.angle_gamma   90.00
#
_symmetry.space_group_name_H-M   'P 1'
#
loop_
_entity.id
_entity.type
_entity.pdbx_description
1 polymer ?
#
loop_
_entity_poly.entity_id
_entity_poly.type
_entity_poly.pdbx_seq_one_letter_code
_entity_poly.pdbx_strand_id
1 'polypeptide(L)'
;MGIELVTTDGIFALDGGEWEVTNNIWLVGDDREVIVFDAAHDASAIATAVNGRRVRAIVLTHGHNDHINAAVPLRDAVDAPILLHSLDRMLWEVVWPGATP
;
A
#
# COMPACT_ATOMS: atom_id res chain seq x y z
N MET A 1 -5.73 13.68 -15.58
CA MET A 1 -4.63 13.11 -14.78
C MET A 1 -4.47 13.95 -13.52
N GLY A 2 -4.84 13.38 -12.37
CA GLY A 2 -4.77 13.97 -11.04
C GLY A 2 -3.80 13.20 -10.14
N ILE A 3 -3.42 13.86 -9.04
CA ILE A 3 -2.60 13.31 -7.97
C ILE A 3 -3.36 13.58 -6.68
N GLU A 4 -3.71 12.53 -5.96
CA GLU A 4 -4.49 12.59 -4.73
C GLU A 4 -3.67 12.00 -3.58
N LEU A 5 -3.71 12.68 -2.43
CA LEU A 5 -3.06 12.25 -1.20
C LEU A 5 -4.09 11.57 -0.29
N VAL A 6 -3.73 10.40 0.22
CA VAL A 6 -4.40 9.73 1.32
C VAL A 6 -3.38 9.59 2.45
N THR A 7 -3.79 9.82 3.68
CA THR A 7 -2.94 9.60 4.85
C THR A 7 -3.56 8.55 5.74
N THR A 8 -2.73 7.65 6.26
CA THR A 8 -3.16 6.66 7.26
C THR A 8 -2.16 6.65 8.41
N ASP A 9 -2.66 6.54 9.63
CA ASP A 9 -1.83 6.47 10.83
C ASP A 9 -1.58 5.02 11.24
N GLY A 10 -0.39 4.75 11.75
CA GLY A 10 -0.06 3.43 12.27
C GLY A 10 1.34 3.37 12.86
N ILE A 11 1.87 2.15 12.97
CA ILE A 11 3.18 1.87 13.55
C ILE A 11 4.17 1.49 12.45
N PHE A 12 5.28 2.22 12.38
CA PHE A 12 6.51 1.78 11.71
C PHE A 12 7.36 1.00 12.70
N ALA A 13 7.82 -0.19 12.32
CA ALA A 13 8.66 -1.04 13.14
C ALA A 13 9.93 -1.44 12.38
N LEU A 14 11.10 -1.12 12.95
CA LEU A 14 12.40 -1.42 12.37
C LEU A 14 13.46 -1.59 13.46
N ASP A 15 14.31 -2.61 13.34
CA ASP A 15 15.45 -2.87 14.23
C ASP A 15 15.08 -2.90 15.73
N GLY A 16 13.87 -3.38 16.05
CA GLY A 16 13.36 -3.48 17.41
C GLY A 16 12.82 -2.17 18.00
N GLY A 17 12.78 -1.09 17.21
CA GLY A 17 12.06 0.14 17.53
C GLY A 17 10.67 0.17 16.89
N GLU A 18 9.77 0.91 17.52
CA GLU A 18 8.42 1.19 17.04
C GLU A 18 8.13 2.69 17.15
N TRP A 19 7.51 3.26 16.11
CA TRP A 19 7.17 4.68 16.05
C TRP A 19 5.76 4.88 15.50
N GLU A 20 4.98 5.74 16.15
CA GLU A 20 3.73 6.26 15.58
C GLU A 20 4.06 7.17 14.39
N VAL A 21 3.48 6.86 13.25
CA VAL A 21 3.73 7.55 11.99
C VAL A 21 2.41 7.83 11.26
N THR A 22 2.42 8.90 10.47
CA THR A 22 1.42 9.17 9.44
C THR A 22 2.08 8.94 8.10
N ASN A 23 1.64 7.93 7.35
CA ASN A 23 2.18 7.61 6.03
C ASN A 23 1.32 8.26 4.95
N ASN A 24 1.99 8.73 3.90
CA ASN A 24 1.36 9.24 2.70
C ASN A 24 1.20 8.10 1.68
N ILE A 25 0.01 8.00 1.12
CA ILE A 25 -0.33 7.12 0.00
C ILE A 25 -0.75 8.03 -1.15
N TRP A 26 -0.23 7.75 -2.35
CA TRP A 26 -0.55 8.56 -3.52
C TRP A 26 -1.37 7.79 -4.54
N LEU A 27 -2.49 8.37 -4.96
CA LEU A 27 -3.28 7.88 -6.08
C LEU A 27 -2.97 8.75 -7.29
N VAL A 28 -2.48 8.13 -8.36
CA VAL A 28 -2.10 8.83 -9.60
C VAL A 28 -2.88 8.25 -10.76
N GLY A 29 -3.68 9.07 -11.43
CA GLY A 29 -4.55 8.59 -12.51
C GLY A 29 -5.62 9.58 -12.94
N ASP A 30 -6.77 9.10 -13.37
CA ASP A 30 -7.93 9.91 -13.77
C ASP A 30 -9.23 9.44 -13.09
N ASP A 31 -10.38 9.80 -13.66
CA ASP A 31 -11.71 9.43 -13.17
C ASP A 31 -12.08 7.96 -13.44
N ARG A 32 -11.26 7.24 -14.21
CA ARG A 32 -11.50 5.84 -14.59
C ARG A 32 -10.52 4.89 -13.95
N GLU A 33 -9.25 5.26 -13.88
CA GLU A 33 -8.21 4.37 -13.35
C GLU A 33 -7.08 5.09 -12.63
N VAL A 34 -6.46 4.39 -11.68
CA VAL A 34 -5.36 4.88 -10.85
C VAL A 34 -4.28 3.83 -10.64
N ILE A 35 -3.06 4.29 -10.37
CA ILE A 35 -2.01 3.54 -9.69
C ILE A 35 -1.97 4.02 -8.25
N VAL A 36 -1.91 3.09 -7.30
CA VAL A 36 -1.73 3.39 -5.88
C VAL A 36 -0.26 3.21 -5.53
N PHE A 37 0.36 4.22 -4.92
CA PHE A 37 1.73 4.15 -4.40
C PHE A 37 1.68 4.00 -2.89
N ASP A 38 2.23 2.88 -2.42
CA ASP A 38 2.17 2.34 -1.06
C ASP A 38 0.77 1.93 -0.59
N ALA A 39 0.73 0.98 0.34
CA ALA A 39 -0.48 0.52 0.99
C ALA A 39 -0.18 0.40 2.48
N ALA A 40 -0.16 1.56 3.14
CA ALA A 40 0.28 1.74 4.51
C ALA A 40 -0.65 1.05 5.52
N HIS A 41 -1.50 1.76 6.26
CA HIS A 41 -2.11 1.17 7.46
C HIS A 41 -3.59 0.81 7.33
N ASP A 42 -4.34 1.43 6.41
CA ASP A 42 -5.79 1.25 6.29
C ASP A 42 -6.22 1.03 4.84
N ALA A 43 -6.47 -0.23 4.49
CA ALA A 43 -6.94 -0.61 3.16
C ALA A 43 -8.33 -0.03 2.84
N SER A 44 -9.21 0.13 3.84
CA SER A 44 -10.56 0.67 3.64
C SER A 44 -10.52 2.15 3.31
N ALA A 45 -9.67 2.92 4.01
CA ALA A 45 -9.45 4.33 3.71
C ALA A 45 -8.92 4.53 2.29
N ILE A 46 -7.93 3.71 1.89
CA ILE A 46 -7.35 3.77 0.54
C ILE A 46 -8.39 3.36 -0.52
N ALA A 47 -9.13 2.26 -0.32
CA ALA A 47 -10.18 1.82 -1.25
C ALA A 47 -11.32 2.84 -1.38
N THR A 48 -11.67 3.53 -0.28
CA THR A 48 -12.64 4.64 -0.30
C THR A 48 -12.14 5.79 -1.18
N ALA A 49 -10.85 6.15 -1.07
CA ALA A 49 -10.27 7.18 -1.92
C ALA A 49 -10.17 6.74 -3.40
N VAL A 50 -9.89 5.46 -3.66
CA VAL A 50 -9.96 4.89 -5.02
C VAL A 50 -11.36 5.07 -5.62
N ASN A 51 -12.42 5.02 -4.79
CA ASN A 51 -13.78 5.39 -5.16
C ASN A 51 -14.30 4.63 -6.41
N GLY A 52 -14.05 3.33 -6.47
CA GLY A 52 -14.52 2.45 -7.56
C GLY A 52 -13.77 2.57 -8.89
N ARG A 53 -12.72 3.41 -8.97
CA ARG A 53 -11.81 3.46 -10.13
C ARG A 53 -11.06 2.15 -10.27
N ARG A 54 -10.71 1.77 -11.51
CA ARG A 54 -9.87 0.59 -11.76
C ARG A 54 -8.47 0.84 -11.22
N VAL A 55 -8.01 0.01 -10.29
CA VAL A 55 -6.62 0.06 -9.85
C VAL A 55 -5.76 -0.75 -10.82
N ARG A 56 -4.80 -0.08 -11.47
CA ARG A 56 -3.88 -0.74 -12.42
C ARG A 56 -2.85 -1.60 -11.69
N ALA A 57 -2.35 -1.10 -10.57
CA ALA A 57 -1.37 -1.73 -9.71
C ALA A 57 -1.31 -1.02 -8.36
N ILE A 58 -0.88 -1.76 -7.34
CA ILE A 58 -0.43 -1.25 -6.05
C ILE A 58 1.09 -1.31 -6.06
N VAL A 59 1.75 -0.17 -6.25
CA VAL A 59 3.21 -0.07 -6.33
C VAL A 59 3.75 0.23 -4.95
N LEU A 60 4.49 -0.73 -4.38
CA LEU A 60 5.14 -0.56 -3.08
C LEU A 60 6.52 0.03 -3.30
N THR A 61 6.80 1.15 -2.66
CA THR A 61 8.07 1.86 -2.81
C THR A 61 9.24 1.09 -2.20
N HIS A 62 8.99 0.32 -1.15
CA HIS A 62 9.90 -0.63 -0.50
C HIS A 62 9.14 -1.53 0.49
N GLY A 63 9.84 -2.44 1.17
CA GLY A 63 9.23 -3.50 1.98
C GLY A 63 8.95 -3.21 3.46
N HIS A 64 9.22 -2.01 3.98
CA HIS A 64 8.93 -1.73 5.40
C HIS A 64 7.43 -1.81 5.70
N ASN A 65 7.11 -2.21 6.93
CA ASN A 65 5.74 -2.53 7.32
C ASN A 65 4.78 -1.35 7.12
N ASP A 66 5.21 -0.13 7.41
CA ASP A 66 4.44 1.10 7.22
C ASP A 66 4.12 1.45 5.76
N HIS A 67 4.70 0.75 4.79
CA HIS A 67 4.35 0.87 3.37
C HIS A 67 3.54 -0.32 2.84
N ILE A 68 3.48 -1.44 3.56
CA ILE A 68 2.91 -2.71 3.06
C ILE A 68 1.82 -3.34 3.96
N ASN A 69 1.58 -2.79 5.16
CA ASN A 69 0.64 -3.35 6.16
C ASN A 69 -0.79 -3.53 5.61
N ALA A 70 -1.21 -2.74 4.63
CA ALA A 70 -2.53 -2.82 4.01
C ALA A 70 -2.52 -3.46 2.62
N ALA A 71 -1.35 -3.90 2.11
CA ALA A 71 -1.18 -4.30 0.71
C ALA A 71 -2.06 -5.48 0.30
N VAL A 72 -2.09 -6.56 1.08
CA VAL A 72 -2.93 -7.74 0.79
C VAL A 72 -4.43 -7.42 0.90
N PRO A 73 -4.94 -6.82 2.00
CA PRO A 73 -6.34 -6.44 2.08
C PRO A 73 -6.77 -5.44 1.00
N LEU A 74 -5.90 -4.50 0.62
CA LEU A 74 -6.18 -3.54 -0.45
C LEU A 74 -6.28 -4.24 -1.79
N ARG A 75 -5.35 -5.14 -2.13
CA ARG A 75 -5.44 -5.97 -3.35
C ARG A 75 -6.77 -6.70 -3.40
N ASP A 76 -7.14 -7.35 -2.32
CA ASP A 76 -8.36 -8.17 -2.28
C ASP A 76 -9.62 -7.29 -2.44
N ALA A 77 -9.57 -6.03 -1.99
CA ALA A 77 -10.66 -5.06 -2.13
C ALA A 77 -10.75 -4.44 -3.54
N VAL A 78 -9.64 -4.26 -4.25
CA VAL A 78 -9.58 -3.51 -5.52
C VAL A 78 -9.24 -4.36 -6.75
N ASP A 79 -8.97 -5.65 -6.55
CA ASP A 79 -8.60 -6.63 -7.57
C ASP A 79 -7.44 -6.16 -8.48
N ALA A 80 -6.29 -5.85 -7.87
CA ALA A 80 -5.12 -5.33 -8.57
C ALA A 80 -3.80 -5.95 -8.11
N PRO A 81 -2.82 -6.15 -9.01
CA PRO A 81 -1.53 -6.74 -8.64
C PRO A 81 -0.73 -5.83 -7.71
N ILE A 82 0.03 -6.44 -6.80
CA ILE A 82 1.00 -5.72 -5.97
C ILE A 82 2.36 -5.85 -6.65
N LEU A 83 3.02 -4.71 -6.85
CA LEU A 83 4.35 -4.64 -7.43
C LEU A 83 5.34 -4.27 -6.33
N LEU A 84 6.17 -5.24 -5.94
CA LEU A 84 7.25 -5.09 -4.97
C LEU A 84 8.58 -5.47 -5.61
N HIS A 85 9.63 -4.71 -5.33
CA HIS A 85 10.97 -5.07 -5.78
C HIS A 85 11.44 -6.37 -5.10
N SER A 86 12.06 -7.28 -5.85
CA SER A 86 12.43 -8.61 -5.33
C SER A 86 13.41 -8.58 -4.16
N LEU A 87 14.21 -7.51 -4.03
CA LEU A 87 15.13 -7.34 -2.89
C LEU A 87 14.40 -7.06 -1.57
N ASP A 88 13.15 -6.60 -1.60
CA ASP A 88 12.33 -6.37 -0.41
C ASP A 88 11.53 -7.61 0.02
N ARG A 89 11.70 -8.74 -0.68
CA ARG A 89 10.96 -9.98 -0.40
C ARG A 89 11.12 -10.45 1.05
N MET A 90 12.31 -10.27 1.61
CA MET A 90 12.60 -10.64 2.99
C MET A 90 11.75 -9.86 4.01
N LEU A 91 11.49 -8.57 3.76
CA LEU A 91 10.64 -7.75 4.62
C LEU A 91 9.16 -8.08 4.41
N TRP A 92 8.77 -8.35 3.16
CA TRP A 92 7.42 -8.82 2.86
C TRP A 92 7.03 -10.08 3.63
N GLU A 93 7.91 -11.10 3.65
CA GLU A 93 7.61 -12.37 4.34
C GLU A 93 7.47 -12.21 5.86
N VAL A 94 7.99 -11.12 6.46
CA VAL A 94 7.78 -10.80 7.88
C VAL A 94 6.34 -10.34 8.12
N VAL A 95 5.76 -9.55 7.22
CA VAL A 95 4.41 -8.98 7.36
C VAL A 95 3.33 -9.92 6.79
N TRP A 96 3.60 -10.51 5.63
CA TRP A 96 2.66 -11.31 4.85
C TRP A 96 3.22 -12.71 4.51
N PRO A 97 3.48 -13.55 5.52
CA PRO A 97 4.08 -14.86 5.31
C PRO A 97 3.20 -15.74 4.41
N GLY A 98 3.78 -16.23 3.33
CA GLY A 98 3.10 -17.12 2.38
C GLY A 98 2.16 -16.43 1.39
N ALA A 99 2.00 -15.11 1.45
CA ALA A 99 1.31 -14.36 0.40
C ALA A 99 2.29 -13.93 -0.69
N THR A 100 1.87 -13.99 -1.95
CA THR A 100 2.56 -13.32 -3.04
C THR A 100 2.11 -11.85 -3.11
N PRO A 101 3.02 -10.91 -3.40
CA PRO A 101 2.71 -9.59 -3.93
C PRO A 101 1.99 -9.80 -5.26
#